data_AF-A0A8W8K867-F1
#
_entry.id   AF-A0A8W8K867-F1
#
_cell.length_a   1.000
_cell.length_b   1.000
_cell.length_c   1.000
_cell.angle_alpha   90.00
_cell.angle_beta   90.00
_cell.angle_gamma   90.00
#
_symmetry.space_group_name_H-M   'P 1'
#
loop_
_entity.id
_entity.type
_entity.pdbx_description
1 polymer ?
#
loop_
_entity_poly.entity_id
_entity_poly.type
_entity_poly.pdbx_seq_one_letter_code
_entity_poly.pdbx_strand_id
1 'polypeptide(L)'
;MVAFVVSYVNIRGKGASFPSEVYKMWMPSYKAYRQPYQSISMDYDSIGSGGGQKAIALNKDIEYAGSDSLLSEETKKLYPDMIEFPTIAGYTYMR
;
A
#
# COMPACT_ATOMS: atom_id res chain seq x y z
N MET A 1 -8.19 -24.18 28.36
CA MET A 1 -8.65 -23.53 27.11
C MET A 1 -7.48 -22.74 26.57
N VAL A 2 -6.99 -23.04 25.37
CA VAL A 2 -5.94 -22.24 24.71
C VAL A 2 -6.64 -21.03 24.09
N ALA A 3 -6.34 -19.83 24.56
CA ALA A 3 -6.83 -18.61 23.94
C ALA A 3 -6.16 -18.47 22.57
N PHE A 4 -6.95 -18.48 21.50
CA PHE A 4 -6.47 -18.04 20.19
C PHE A 4 -6.24 -16.52 20.29
N VAL A 5 -4.97 -16.11 20.31
CA VAL A 5 -4.62 -14.71 20.11
C VAL A 5 -4.89 -14.41 18.64
N VAL A 6 -5.98 -13.69 18.35
CA VAL A 6 -6.15 -13.07 17.04
C VAL A 6 -5.07 -11.99 16.95
N SER A 7 -4.02 -12.22 16.15
CA SER A 7 -3.00 -11.18 15.95
C SER A 7 -3.67 -9.95 15.32
N TYR A 8 -3.23 -8.76 15.72
CA TYR A 8 -3.69 -7.54 15.06
C TYR A 8 -2.72 -7.24 13.91
N VAL A 9 -3.22 -7.08 12.70
CA VAL A 9 -2.41 -6.71 11.53
C VAL A 9 -2.73 -5.29 11.14
N ASN A 10 -1.70 -4.44 11.10
CA ASN A 10 -1.79 -3.08 10.62
C ASN A 10 -1.14 -2.98 9.25
N ILE A 11 -1.86 -2.41 8.26
CA ILE A 11 -1.39 -2.27 6.89
C ILE A 11 -1.55 -0.82 6.47
N ARG A 12 -0.47 -0.05 6.53
CA ARG A 12 -0.42 1.36 6.21
C ARG A 12 0.26 1.55 4.87
N GLY A 13 -0.45 2.19 3.94
CA GLY A 13 0.07 2.56 2.64
C GLY A 13 0.27 4.05 2.49
N LYS A 14 1.24 4.46 1.69
CA LYS A 14 1.38 5.87 1.24
C LYS A 14 1.78 5.91 -0.22
N GLY A 15 1.35 6.92 -0.97
CA GLY A 15 1.90 7.15 -2.32
C GLY A 15 0.96 7.78 -3.32
N ALA A 16 0.98 7.24 -4.54
CA ALA A 16 0.23 7.72 -5.70
C ALA A 16 -1.21 8.13 -5.39
N SER A 17 -1.64 9.26 -5.94
CA SER A 17 -3.01 9.76 -5.80
C SER A 17 -3.98 9.05 -6.74
N PHE A 18 -3.51 8.60 -7.91
CA PHE A 18 -4.32 7.91 -8.91
C PHE A 18 -5.15 6.73 -8.34
N PRO A 19 -4.58 5.75 -7.61
CA PRO A 19 -5.35 4.63 -7.06
C PRO A 19 -6.10 4.95 -5.75
N SER A 20 -5.92 6.15 -5.18
CA SER A 20 -6.35 6.45 -3.81
C SER A 20 -7.85 6.30 -3.59
N GLU A 21 -8.70 6.77 -4.52
CA GLU A 21 -10.15 6.64 -4.44
C GLU A 21 -10.61 5.18 -4.55
N VAL A 22 -9.91 4.37 -5.35
CA VAL A 22 -10.21 2.93 -5.45
C VAL A 22 -9.89 2.23 -4.12
N TYR A 23 -8.74 2.55 -3.50
CA TYR A 23 -8.37 1.99 -2.21
C TYR A 23 -9.37 2.39 -1.10
N LYS A 24 -9.85 3.65 -1.09
CA LYS A 24 -10.89 4.10 -0.15
C LYS A 24 -12.17 3.27 -0.24
N MET A 25 -12.54 2.81 -1.44
CA MET A 25 -13.73 1.96 -1.64
C MET A 25 -13.48 0.48 -1.25
N TRP A 26 -12.29 -0.05 -1.55
CA TRP A 26 -11.99 -1.47 -1.34
C TRP A 26 -11.63 -1.79 0.10
N MET A 27 -10.89 -0.92 0.79
CA MET A 27 -10.40 -1.17 2.15
C MET A 27 -11.53 -1.49 3.15
N PRO A 28 -12.66 -0.75 3.23
CA PRO A 28 -13.75 -1.09 4.14
C PRO A 28 -14.35 -2.47 3.86
N SER A 29 -14.55 -2.78 2.58
CA SER A 29 -15.10 -4.06 2.13
C SER A 29 -14.18 -5.23 2.50
N TYR A 30 -12.88 -5.09 2.24
CA TYR A 30 -11.89 -6.10 2.61
C TYR A 30 -11.76 -6.25 4.13
N LYS A 31 -11.76 -5.14 4.88
CA LYS A 31 -11.78 -5.15 6.35
C LYS A 31 -12.97 -5.95 6.87
N ALA A 32 -14.18 -5.65 6.41
CA ALA A 32 -15.40 -6.35 6.81
C ALA A 32 -15.34 -7.85 6.50
N TYR A 33 -14.87 -8.22 5.31
CA TYR A 33 -14.70 -9.61 4.91
C TYR A 33 -13.69 -10.38 5.79
N ARG A 34 -12.60 -9.72 6.21
CA ARG A 34 -11.54 -10.35 7.01
C ARG A 34 -11.82 -10.40 8.51
N GLN A 35 -12.69 -9.53 9.05
CA GLN A 35 -12.98 -9.43 10.49
C GLN A 35 -13.19 -10.78 11.20
N PRO A 36 -13.91 -11.78 10.65
CA PRO A 36 -14.14 -13.06 11.35
C PRO A 36 -12.88 -13.90 11.52
N TYR A 37 -11.84 -13.65 10.71
CA TYR A 37 -10.61 -14.43 10.66
C TYR A 37 -9.42 -13.69 11.25
N GLN A 38 -9.42 -12.36 11.15
CA GLN A 38 -8.27 -11.52 11.47
C GLN A 38 -8.74 -10.10 11.79
N SER A 39 -8.28 -9.56 12.93
CA SER A 39 -8.42 -8.14 13.20
C SER A 39 -7.39 -7.37 12.35
N ILE A 40 -7.88 -6.61 11.37
CA ILE A 40 -7.02 -5.83 10.46
C ILE A 40 -7.35 -4.34 10.48
N SER A 41 -6.32 -3.50 10.46
CA SER A 41 -6.41 -2.09 10.09
C SER A 41 -5.75 -1.84 8.75
N MET A 42 -6.33 -0.92 7.98
CA MET A 42 -5.87 -0.55 6.66
C MET A 42 -6.11 0.93 6.45
N ASP A 43 -5.03 1.62 6.09
CA ASP A 43 -4.99 3.06 5.86
C ASP A 43 -4.14 3.38 4.62
N TYR A 44 -4.46 4.48 3.93
CA TYR A 44 -3.70 4.95 2.78
C TYR A 44 -3.59 6.47 2.72
N ASP A 45 -2.37 7.01 2.80
CA ASP A 45 -2.13 8.45 2.63
C ASP A 45 -1.71 8.76 1.18
N SER A 46 -2.55 9.53 0.49
CA SER A 46 -2.24 10.04 -0.85
C SER A 46 -1.24 11.20 -0.76
N ILE A 47 0.04 10.92 -1.00
CA ILE A 47 1.16 11.89 -0.95
C ILE A 47 1.92 12.00 -2.29
N GLY A 48 1.43 11.33 -3.34
CA GLY A 48 2.08 11.23 -4.65
C GLY A 48 3.12 10.11 -4.74
N SER A 49 3.39 9.63 -5.95
CA SER A 49 4.27 8.47 -6.23
C SER A 49 5.68 8.66 -5.65
N GLY A 50 6.30 9.82 -5.88
CA GLY A 50 7.63 10.12 -5.34
C GLY A 50 7.67 10.19 -3.81
N GLY A 51 6.58 10.60 -3.17
CA GLY A 51 6.44 10.55 -1.71
C GLY A 51 6.37 9.10 -1.20
N GLY A 52 5.58 8.26 -1.88
CA GLY A 52 5.46 6.83 -1.59
C GLY A 52 6.78 6.08 -1.73
N GLN A 53 7.48 6.24 -2.86
CA GLN A 53 8.79 5.62 -3.10
C GLN A 53 9.82 6.02 -2.03
N LYS A 54 9.86 7.29 -1.62
CA LYS A 54 10.74 7.74 -0.52
C LYS A 54 10.34 7.12 0.82
N ALA A 55 9.04 7.07 1.13
CA ALA A 55 8.55 6.55 2.39
C ALA A 55 8.84 5.05 2.56
N ILE A 56 8.71 4.25 1.48
CA ILE A 56 9.00 2.80 1.54
C ILE A 56 10.50 2.53 1.63
N ALA A 57 11.33 3.31 0.92
CA ALA A 57 12.79 3.23 1.03
C ALA A 57 13.31 3.54 2.44
N LEU A 58 12.61 4.42 3.18
CA LEU A 58 12.92 4.74 4.58
C LEU A 58 12.26 3.78 5.58
N ASN A 59 11.36 2.90 5.13
CA ASN A 59 10.56 1.99 5.95
C ASN A 59 9.90 2.66 7.17
N LYS A 60 9.37 3.88 6.97
CA LYS A 60 8.85 4.71 8.07
C LYS A 60 7.32 4.74 8.09
N ASP A 61 6.76 4.04 9.07
CA ASP A 61 5.33 4.02 9.36
C ASP A 61 4.44 3.54 8.20
N ILE A 62 4.98 2.65 7.36
CA ILE A 62 4.25 2.07 6.22
C ILE A 62 4.69 0.62 6.00
N GLU A 63 3.81 -0.16 5.37
CA GLU A 63 4.06 -1.54 4.94
C GLU A 63 4.09 -1.67 3.40
N TYR A 64 3.51 -0.71 2.66
CA TYR A 64 3.55 -0.68 1.20
C TYR A 64 3.47 0.74 0.64
N ALA A 65 3.86 0.92 -0.63
CA ALA A 65 3.72 2.19 -1.33
C ALA A 65 3.02 2.04 -2.69
N GLY A 66 2.15 3.01 -3.01
CA GLY A 66 1.57 3.14 -4.34
C GLY A 66 2.44 4.02 -5.24
N SER A 67 2.65 3.62 -6.48
CA SER A 67 3.43 4.40 -7.45
C SER A 67 2.88 4.23 -8.86
N ASP A 68 2.73 5.35 -9.57
CA ASP A 68 2.41 5.39 -11.02
C ASP A 68 3.67 5.35 -11.90
N SER A 69 4.86 5.29 -11.27
CA SER A 69 6.16 5.17 -11.93
C SER A 69 6.94 3.98 -11.37
N LEU A 70 7.78 3.37 -12.21
CA LEU A 70 8.71 2.33 -11.79
C LEU A 70 9.78 2.87 -10.82
N LEU A 71 10.34 2.00 -9.99
CA LEU A 71 11.55 2.26 -9.23
C LEU A 71 12.74 2.47 -10.18
N SER A 72 13.65 3.37 -9.80
CA SER A 72 14.91 3.53 -10.52
C SER A 72 15.82 2.31 -10.32
N GLU A 73 16.70 2.06 -11.27
CA GLU A 73 17.70 0.99 -11.17
C GLU A 73 18.64 1.18 -9.97
N GLU A 74 18.90 2.43 -9.57
CA GLU A 74 19.66 2.73 -8.36
C GLU A 74 18.91 2.31 -7.10
N THR A 75 17.61 2.63 -7.00
CA THR A 75 16.78 2.22 -5.87
C THR A 75 16.65 0.70 -5.80
N LYS A 76 16.46 0.01 -6.94
CA LYS A 76 16.41 -1.46 -6.96
C LYS A 76 17.72 -2.11 -6.47
N LYS A 77 18.88 -1.52 -6.80
CA LYS A 77 20.18 -1.99 -6.29
C LYS A 77 20.34 -1.77 -4.79
N LEU A 78 19.85 -0.65 -4.26
CA LEU A 78 19.91 -0.33 -2.83
C LEU A 78 18.93 -1.17 -2.00
N TYR A 79 17.79 -1.53 -2.60
CA TYR A 79 16.70 -2.27 -1.94
C TYR A 79 16.32 -3.51 -2.77
N PRO A 80 17.20 -4.53 -2.82
CA PRO A 80 16.99 -5.70 -3.68
C PRO A 80 15.77 -6.54 -3.29
N ASP A 81 15.32 -6.43 -2.03
CA ASP A 81 14.13 -7.13 -1.53
C ASP A 81 12.82 -6.37 -1.80
N MET A 82 12.89 -5.17 -2.41
CA MET A 82 11.71 -4.40 -2.75
C MET A 82 11.07 -4.96 -4.03
N ILE A 83 9.81 -5.35 -3.92
CA ILE A 83 9.06 -5.97 -5.01
C ILE A 83 8.06 -4.96 -5.57
N GLU A 84 8.10 -4.76 -6.89
CA GLU A 84 7.07 -4.04 -7.64
C GLU A 84 6.10 -5.02 -8.28
N PHE A 85 4.80 -4.75 -8.17
CA PHE A 85 3.77 -5.51 -8.88
C PHE A 85 2.65 -4.57 -9.35
N PRO A 86 2.05 -4.85 -10.53
CA PRO A 86 0.95 -4.03 -11.04
C PRO A 86 -0.32 -4.25 -10.20
N THR A 87 -1.02 -3.17 -9.86
CA THR A 87 -2.28 -3.24 -9.08
C THR A 87 -3.51 -2.89 -9.90
N ILE A 88 -3.51 -1.75 -10.58
CA ILE A 88 -4.65 -1.19 -11.32
C ILE A 88 -4.11 -0.49 -12.58
N ALA A 89 -4.86 -0.57 -13.68
CA ALA A 89 -4.61 0.19 -14.91
C ALA A 89 -5.62 1.33 -15.07
N GLY A 90 -5.20 2.44 -15.67
CA GLY A 90 -6.06 3.56 -16.04
C GLY A 90 -5.45 4.38 -17.17
N TYR A 91 -6.02 5.55 -17.43
CA TYR A 91 -5.55 6.46 -18.46
C TYR A 91 -5.54 7.90 -17.95
N THR A 92 -4.63 8.70 -18.52
CA THR A 92 -4.68 10.15 -18.40
C THR A 92 -5.25 10.72 -19.70
N TYR A 93 -6.13 11.70 -19.59
CA TYR A 93 -6.66 12.42 -20.74
C TYR A 93 -6.14 13.85 -20.70
N MET A 94 -5.40 14.22 -21.74
CA MET A 94 -4.93 15.58 -21.97
C MET A 94 -5.72 16.15 -23.14
N ARG A 95 -6.25 17.37 -22.98
CA ARG A 95 -6.97 18.10 -24.02
C ARG A 95 -6.04 19.09 -24.71
#